data_AF-A0A2H9MBQ3-F1
#
_entry.id   AF-A0A2H9MBQ3-F1
#
_cell.length_a   1.000
_cell.length_b   1.000
_cell.length_c   1.000
_cell.angle_alpha   90.00
_cell.angle_beta   90.00
_cell.angle_gamma   90.00
#
_symmetry.space_group_name_H-M   'P 1'
#
loop_
_entity.id
_entity.type
_entity.pdbx_description
1 polymer ?
#
loop_
_entity_poly.entity_id
_entity_poly.type
_entity_poly.pdbx_seq_one_letter_code
_entity_poly.pdbx_strand_id
1 'polypeptide(L)'
;MNKKTLFGILVVVAGIILSIIGLLHFLSKGPQSKEYLLAVSKGTFNRISSDGREIKELGESMDGEVRVYSFSPDGKKILFGIHPFGNPQPTSLWIMDS
;
A
#
# COMPACT_ATOMS: atom_id res chain seq x y z
N MET A 1 40.23 38.56 3.26
CA MET A 1 38.81 38.26 3.57
C MET A 1 38.61 38.39 5.07
N ASN A 2 37.60 39.13 5.54
CA ASN A 2 37.43 39.38 6.97
C ASN A 2 36.58 38.29 7.65
N LYS A 3 36.68 38.17 8.99
CA LYS A 3 35.97 37.15 9.78
C LYS A 3 34.45 37.19 9.60
N LYS A 4 33.86 38.37 9.34
CA LYS A 4 32.42 38.53 9.12
C LYS A 4 31.98 37.94 7.78
N THR A 5 32.77 38.15 6.72
CA THR A 5 32.55 37.55 5.39
C THR A 5 32.68 36.03 5.45
N LEU A 6 33.69 35.51 6.15
CA LEU A 6 33.87 34.05 6.32
C LEU A 6 32.69 33.42 7.08
N PHE A 7 32.22 34.08 8.15
CA PHE A 7 31.06 33.62 8.91
C PHE A 7 29.77 33.62 8.07
N GLY A 8 29.55 34.65 7.26
CA GLY A 8 28.40 34.71 6.35
C GLY A 8 28.39 33.56 5.33
N ILE A 9 29.54 33.25 4.73
CA ILE A 9 29.67 32.10 3.81
C ILE A 9 29.36 30.79 4.53
N LEU A 10 29.87 30.60 5.76
CA LEU A 10 29.64 29.38 6.53
C LEU A 10 28.15 29.14 6.83
N VAL A 11 27.41 30.21 7.19
CA VAL A 11 25.98 30.14 7.45
C VAL A 11 25.19 29.77 6.19
N VAL A 12 25.55 30.35 5.04
CA VAL A 12 24.91 30.03 3.76
C VAL A 12 25.15 28.57 3.38
N VAL A 13 26.39 28.09 3.49
CA VAL A 13 26.74 26.69 3.20
C VAL A 13 25.99 25.73 4.13
N ALA A 14 25.94 26.03 5.43
CA ALA A 14 25.18 25.22 6.40
C ALA A 14 23.68 25.19 6.06
N GLY A 15 23.09 26.32 5.66
CA GLY A 15 21.71 26.40 5.22
C GLY A 15 21.42 25.55 3.97
N ILE A 16 22.32 25.58 2.99
CA ILE A 16 22.20 24.76 1.78
C ILE A 16 22.27 23.27 2.13
N ILE A 17 23.22 22.86 2.96
CA ILE A 17 23.38 21.46 3.39
C ILE A 17 22.13 20.96 4.11
N LEU A 18 21.60 21.75 5.06
CA LEU A 18 20.38 21.39 5.78
C LEU A 18 19.17 21.26 4.85
N SER A 19 19.07 22.14 3.85
CA SER A 19 18.00 22.08 2.85
C SER A 19 18.09 20.83 1.97
N ILE A 20 19.30 20.45 1.54
CA ILE A 20 19.54 19.21 0.78
C ILE A 20 19.18 17.97 1.61
N ILE A 21 19.58 17.92 2.89
CA ILE A 21 19.24 16.80 3.79
C ILE A 21 17.71 16.70 3.96
N GLY A 22 17.03 17.83 4.15
CA GLY A 22 15.57 17.87 4.25
C GLY A 22 14.89 17.36 2.98
N LEU A 23 15.37 17.77 1.80
CA LEU A 23 14.85 17.32 0.52
C LEU A 23 15.08 15.82 0.30
N LEU A 24 16.27 15.30 0.60
CA LEU A 24 16.57 13.87 0.49
C LEU A 24 15.69 13.04 1.43
N HIS A 25 15.44 13.52 2.65
CA HIS A 25 14.53 12.84 3.57
C HIS A 25 13.08 12.84 3.05
N PHE A 26 12.62 13.96 2.48
CA PHE A 26 11.30 14.07 1.86
C PHE A 26 11.14 13.17 0.65
N LEU A 27 12.14 13.12 -0.24
CA LEU A 27 12.14 12.25 -1.42
C LEU A 27 12.24 10.77 -1.04
N SER A 28 13.01 10.43 0.00
CA SER A 28 13.06 9.07 0.54
C SER A 28 11.72 8.62 1.12
N LYS A 29 10.94 9.56 1.67
CA LYS A 29 9.57 9.35 2.15
C LYS A 29 8.50 9.68 1.11
N GLY A 30 8.90 10.00 -0.13
CA GLY A 30 7.99 10.30 -1.21
C GLY A 30 7.00 9.15 -1.37
N PRO A 31 5.80 9.40 -1.91
CA PRO A 31 4.76 8.40 -2.00
C PRO A 31 5.28 7.24 -2.85
N GLN A 32 5.74 6.18 -2.20
CA GLN A 32 5.93 4.91 -2.87
C GLN A 32 4.53 4.50 -3.28
N SER A 33 4.30 4.34 -4.58
CA SER A 33 3.08 3.72 -5.07
C SER A 33 3.01 2.35 -4.40
N LYS A 34 2.20 2.24 -3.35
CA LYS A 34 1.94 0.96 -2.73
C LYS A 34 1.02 0.23 -3.70
N GLU A 35 1.63 -0.46 -4.65
CA GLU A 35 0.95 -1.47 -5.44
C GLU A 35 0.72 -2.67 -4.52
N TYR A 36 -0.47 -3.25 -4.59
CA TYR A 36 -0.85 -4.36 -3.73
C TYR A 36 -1.37 -5.51 -4.56
N LEU A 37 -0.98 -6.72 -4.17
CA LEU A 37 -1.55 -7.96 -4.70
C LEU A 37 -2.67 -8.43 -3.79
N LEU A 38 -3.72 -9.01 -4.39
CA LEU A 38 -4.76 -9.73 -3.67
C LEU A 38 -4.48 -11.23 -3.75
N ALA A 39 -4.20 -11.86 -2.62
CA ALA A 39 -4.07 -13.30 -2.51
C ALA A 39 -5.30 -13.86 -1.80
N VAL A 40 -5.89 -14.92 -2.37
CA VAL A 40 -7.07 -15.56 -1.79
C VAL A 40 -6.75 -17.02 -1.48
N SER A 41 -6.97 -17.42 -0.23
CA SER A 41 -6.73 -18.78 0.23
C SER A 41 -7.85 -19.21 1.16
N LYS A 42 -8.58 -20.27 0.79
CA LYS A 42 -9.68 -20.85 1.58
C LYS A 42 -10.70 -19.81 2.11
N GLY A 43 -11.07 -18.85 1.25
CA GLY A 43 -12.05 -17.81 1.61
C GLY A 43 -11.48 -16.61 2.37
N THR A 44 -10.19 -16.61 2.72
CA THR A 44 -9.51 -15.45 3.29
C THR A 44 -8.86 -14.60 2.20
N PHE A 45 -9.10 -13.29 2.26
CA PHE A 45 -8.51 -12.30 1.37
C PHE A 45 -7.32 -11.61 2.06
N ASN A 46 -6.18 -11.56 1.39
CA ASN A 46 -4.99 -10.89 1.89
C ASN A 46 -4.50 -9.85 0.91
N ARG A 47 -4.20 -8.67 1.42
CA ARG A 47 -3.53 -7.58 0.72
C ARG A 47 -2.05 -7.64 1.02
N ILE A 48 -1.24 -7.78 -0.03
CA ILE A 48 0.21 -7.94 0.07
C ILE A 48 0.88 -6.73 -0.58
N SER A 49 1.85 -6.11 0.09
CA SER A 49 2.66 -5.04 -0.52
C SER A 49 3.43 -5.54 -1.74
N SER A 50 3.78 -4.63 -2.66
CA SER A 50 4.54 -4.95 -3.86
C SER A 50 5.91 -5.60 -3.60
N ASP A 51 6.52 -5.35 -2.43
CA ASP A 51 7.76 -5.98 -1.99
C ASP A 51 7.55 -7.30 -1.20
N GLY A 52 6.29 -7.70 -0.97
CA GLY A 52 5.90 -8.91 -0.26
C GLY A 52 6.08 -8.88 1.26
N ARG A 53 6.51 -7.75 1.83
CA ARG A 53 6.87 -7.67 3.26
C ARG A 53 5.70 -7.35 4.18
N GLU A 54 4.67 -6.68 3.68
CA GLU A 54 3.47 -6.33 4.42
C GLU A 54 2.32 -7.22 3.93
N ILE A 55 1.73 -8.01 4.83
CA ILE A 55 0.55 -8.84 4.55
C ILE A 55 -0.55 -8.40 5.51
N LYS A 56 -1.69 -7.98 4.98
CA LYS A 56 -2.86 -7.55 5.74
C LYS A 56 -4.07 -8.38 5.33
N GLU A 57 -4.72 -9.01 6.30
CA GLU A 57 -5.99 -9.70 6.08
C GLU A 57 -7.14 -8.69 5.86
N LEU A 58 -8.03 -9.00 4.92
CA LEU A 58 -9.16 -8.19 4.54
C LEU A 58 -10.47 -8.90 4.89
N GLY A 59 -11.21 -8.34 5.84
CA GLY A 59 -12.51 -8.86 6.26
C GLY A 59 -12.42 -10.16 7.05
N GLU A 60 -13.58 -10.78 7.23
CA GLU A 60 -13.69 -12.11 7.85
C GLU A 60 -13.48 -13.20 6.80
N SER A 61 -12.89 -14.32 7.22
CA SER A 61 -12.77 -15.51 6.38
C SER A 61 -14.16 -16.05 6.03
N MET A 62 -14.39 -16.32 4.75
CA MET A 62 -15.68 -16.83 4.29
C MET A 62 -15.64 -18.35 4.13
N ASP A 63 -16.74 -19.02 4.46
CA ASP A 63 -16.90 -20.47 4.28
C ASP A 63 -17.18 -20.82 2.81
N GLY A 64 -16.14 -20.69 1.97
CA GLY A 64 -16.23 -21.01 0.56
C GLY A 64 -14.96 -20.71 -0.23
N GLU A 65 -14.94 -21.21 -1.45
CA GLU A 65 -13.92 -20.93 -2.44
C GLU A 65 -14.28 -19.66 -3.21
N VAL A 66 -13.34 -18.72 -3.27
CA VAL A 66 -13.46 -17.53 -4.12
C VAL A 66 -13.00 -17.89 -5.52
N ARG A 67 -13.89 -17.74 -6.51
CA ARG A 67 -13.60 -18.15 -7.90
C ARG A 67 -13.25 -16.99 -8.81
N VAL A 68 -13.82 -15.81 -8.54
CA VAL A 68 -13.62 -14.60 -9.33
C VAL A 68 -13.60 -13.40 -8.39
N TYR A 69 -12.79 -12.40 -8.71
CA TYR A 69 -12.78 -11.11 -8.03
C TYR A 69 -12.39 -9.97 -8.98
N SER A 70 -12.80 -8.75 -8.65
CA SER A 70 -12.40 -7.52 -9.33
C SER A 70 -12.37 -6.36 -8.35
N PHE A 71 -11.36 -5.50 -8.47
CA PHE A 71 -11.35 -4.21 -7.77
C PHE A 71 -12.27 -3.21 -8.46
N SER A 72 -12.82 -2.27 -7.68
CA SER A 72 -13.38 -1.05 -8.23
C SER A 72 -12.28 -0.21 -8.91
N PRO A 73 -12.60 0.66 -9.87
CA PRO A 73 -11.61 1.50 -10.55
C PRO A 73 -10.79 2.40 -9.61
N ASP A 74 -11.36 2.79 -8.47
CA ASP A 74 -10.68 3.58 -7.43
C ASP A 74 -9.93 2.72 -6.40
N GLY A 75 -10.00 1.39 -6.55
CA GLY A 75 -9.31 0.41 -5.71
C GLY A 75 -9.84 0.28 -4.29
N LYS A 76 -10.96 0.93 -3.93
CA LYS A 76 -11.50 0.94 -2.55
C LYS A 76 -12.42 -0.23 -2.23
N LYS A 77 -12.98 -0.88 -3.26
CA LYS A 77 -13.93 -1.98 -3.12
C LYS A 77 -13.45 -3.20 -3.90
N ILE A 78 -13.86 -4.37 -3.45
CA ILE A 78 -13.63 -5.65 -4.12
C ILE A 78 -14.98 -6.33 -4.32
N LEU A 79 -15.34 -6.63 -5.57
CA LEU A 79 -16.44 -7.52 -5.93
C LEU A 79 -15.88 -8.92 -6.09
N PHE A 80 -16.53 -9.95 -5.52
CA PHE A 80 -16.07 -11.33 -5.64
C PHE A 80 -17.22 -12.33 -5.62
N GLY A 81 -16.97 -13.49 -6.21
CA GLY A 81 -17.90 -14.63 -6.22
C GLY A 81 -17.41 -15.73 -5.29
N ILE A 82 -18.31 -16.21 -4.42
CA ILE A 82 -18.05 -17.32 -3.49
C ILE A 82 -18.88 -18.54 -3.86
N HIS A 83 -18.22 -19.68 -3.93
CA HIS A 83 -18.84 -20.99 -3.99
C HIS A 83 -18.65 -21.70 -2.64
N PRO A 84 -19.72 -21.97 -1.88
CA PRO A 84 -19.60 -22.61 -0.56
C PRO A 84 -18.92 -23.98 -0.64
N PHE A 85 -18.11 -24.33 0.36
CA PHE A 85 -17.48 -25.66 0.39
C PHE A 85 -18.52 -26.75 0.67
N GLY A 86 -18.40 -27.87 -0.05
CA GLY A 86 -19.20 -29.07 0.23
C GLY A 86 -20.72 -28.93 0.05
N ASN A 87 -21.20 -27.80 -0.48
CA ASN A 87 -22.62 -27.51 -0.64
C ASN A 87 -22.91 -27.21 -2.12
N PRO A 88 -23.90 -27.87 -2.76
CA PRO A 88 -24.25 -27.64 -4.17
C PRO A 88 -24.94 -26.29 -4.42
N GLN A 89 -24.90 -25.35 -3.47
CA GLN A 89 -25.49 -24.04 -3.65
C GLN A 89 -24.78 -23.24 -4.77
N PRO A 90 -25.55 -22.43 -5.51
CA PRO A 90 -25.01 -21.57 -6.55
C PRO A 90 -24.01 -20.56 -5.97
N THR A 91 -23.12 -20.09 -6.83
CA THR A 91 -22.17 -19.02 -6.47
C THR A 91 -22.92 -17.74 -6.11
N SER A 92 -22.57 -17.17 -4.96
CA SER A 92 -23.09 -15.88 -4.50
C SER A 92 -22.09 -14.77 -4.79
N LEU A 93 -22.58 -13.57 -5.10
CA LEU A 93 -21.76 -12.38 -5.31
C LEU A 93 -21.76 -11.49 -4.07
N TRP A 94 -20.58 -10.97 -3.73
CA TRP A 94 -20.33 -10.17 -2.53
C TRP A 94 -19.44 -8.98 -2.84
N ILE A 95 -19.57 -7.92 -2.04
CA ILE A 95 -18.72 -6.73 -2.12
C ILE A 95 -18.17 -6.37 -0.73
N MET A 96 -16.91 -5.97 -0.67
CA MET A 96 -16.26 -5.51 0.56
C MET A 96 -15.29 -4.34 0.32
N ASP A 97 -14.80 -3.74 1.40
CA ASP A 97 -13.70 -2.77 1.37
C ASP A 97 -12.34 -3.46 1.17
N SER A 98 -11.44 -2.80 0.42
CA SER A 98 -10.06 -3.26 0.11
C SER A 98 -8.99 -2.86 1.12
#